data_AF-A0A959QCN3-F1
#
_entry.id   AF-A0A959QCN3-F1
#
_cell.length_a   1.000
_cell.length_b   1.000
_cell.length_c   1.000
_cell.angle_alpha   90.00
_cell.angle_beta   90.00
_cell.angle_gamma   90.00
#
_symmetry.space_group_name_H-M   'P 1'
#
loop_
_entity.id
_entity.type
_entity.pdbx_description
1 polymer ?
#
loop_
_entity_poly.entity_id
_entity_poly.type
_entity_poly.pdbx_seq_one_letter_code
_entity_poly.pdbx_strand_id
1 'polypeptide(L)'
;MRPFAFLLILALSAGCLRAQSPTVLQLDDRHTVLLLDSLQASEAVVQDTVDHFFDRIGRVDMEIQLHRDLSGLEREESLELYRAFLAQDVRSFSEKEAKLAAGTMQQAFALCNALNPEIFPDRIRLIKTAGKYYGPGVYYTREDYIVIPEDALAADGQESLLTVMLHEIFHVFSRYRPEMRRELYALIGFEPLEGLQLPKPVQERLLLNPDGIDLAWGMRIADGAGE
;
A
#
# COMPACT_ATOMS: atom_id res chain seq x y z
N MET A 1 -4.18 -8.84 68.48
CA MET A 1 -3.86 -8.01 67.30
C MET A 1 -3.28 -8.93 66.23
N ARG A 2 -4.05 -9.22 65.16
CA ARG A 2 -3.60 -10.01 64.01
C ARG A 2 -3.47 -9.07 62.81
N PRO A 3 -2.38 -9.12 62.02
CA PRO A 3 -2.22 -8.21 60.90
C PRO A 3 -3.13 -8.65 59.75
N PHE A 4 -3.89 -7.70 59.22
CA PHE A 4 -4.73 -7.84 58.04
C PHE A 4 -3.81 -7.76 56.81
N ALA A 5 -3.68 -8.85 56.06
CA ALA A 5 -2.98 -8.82 54.77
C ALA A 5 -3.94 -8.29 53.70
N PHE A 6 -3.67 -7.08 53.21
CA PHE A 6 -4.35 -6.51 52.05
C PHE A 6 -3.84 -7.20 50.79
N LEU A 7 -4.68 -8.01 50.14
CA LEU A 7 -4.41 -8.54 48.80
C LEU A 7 -4.84 -7.48 47.79
N LEU A 8 -3.88 -6.81 47.15
CA LEU A 8 -4.13 -5.85 46.08
C LEU A 8 -4.33 -6.64 44.77
N ILE A 9 -5.57 -6.79 44.33
CA ILE A 9 -5.88 -7.38 43.02
C ILE A 9 -5.65 -6.29 41.96
N LEU A 10 -4.54 -6.40 41.24
CA LEU A 10 -4.30 -5.60 40.03
C LEU A 10 -5.22 -6.13 38.92
N ALA A 11 -6.29 -5.40 38.61
CA ALA A 11 -7.12 -5.66 37.46
C ALA A 11 -6.37 -5.19 36.19
N LEU A 12 -5.64 -6.10 35.55
CA LEU A 12 -5.16 -5.92 34.18
C LEU A 12 -6.38 -5.96 33.25
N SER A 13 -6.86 -4.79 32.84
CA SER A 13 -7.80 -4.67 31.72
C SER A 13 -7.02 -4.94 30.44
N ALA A 14 -6.93 -6.21 30.06
CA ALA A 14 -6.61 -6.57 28.68
C ALA A 14 -7.78 -6.09 27.80
N GLY A 15 -7.65 -4.90 27.22
CA GLY A 15 -8.48 -4.47 26.12
C GLY A 15 -8.21 -5.38 24.94
N CYS A 16 -8.89 -6.51 24.86
CA CYS A 16 -8.86 -7.36 23.68
C CYS A 16 -9.41 -6.54 22.51
N LEU A 17 -8.53 -6.15 21.58
CA LEU A 17 -8.91 -5.74 20.23
C LEU A 17 -9.70 -6.91 19.62
N ARG A 18 -11.03 -6.83 19.66
CA ARG A 18 -11.90 -7.81 19.02
C ARG A 18 -11.75 -7.61 17.52
N ALA A 19 -11.27 -8.64 16.83
CA ALA A 19 -11.29 -8.70 15.37
C ALA A 19 -12.72 -8.43 14.88
N GLN A 20 -12.88 -7.43 14.03
CA GLN A 20 -14.13 -7.17 13.33
C GLN A 20 -14.03 -7.85 11.96
N SER A 21 -15.11 -8.50 11.52
CA SER A 21 -15.14 -9.01 10.15
C SER A 21 -14.94 -7.85 9.16
N PRO A 22 -14.25 -8.09 8.03
CA PRO A 22 -14.00 -7.06 7.04
C PRO A 22 -15.34 -6.53 6.53
N THR A 23 -15.41 -5.23 6.27
CA THR A 23 -16.58 -4.69 5.58
C THR A 23 -16.47 -5.07 4.11
N VAL A 24 -17.42 -5.85 3.63
CA VAL A 24 -17.49 -6.34 2.25
C VAL A 24 -18.42 -5.45 1.45
N LEU A 25 -17.89 -4.79 0.43
CA LEU A 25 -18.66 -4.07 -0.59
C LEU A 25 -18.73 -4.93 -1.84
N GLN A 26 -19.90 -5.50 -2.11
CA GLN A 26 -20.19 -6.17 -3.37
C GLN A 26 -20.60 -5.10 -4.41
N LEU A 27 -19.89 -5.01 -5.53
CA LEU A 27 -20.16 -4.03 -6.59
C LEU A 27 -21.10 -4.58 -7.67
N ASP A 28 -20.89 -5.84 -8.07
CA ASP A 28 -21.75 -6.64 -8.95
C ASP A 28 -21.55 -8.14 -8.66
N ASP A 29 -21.90 -9.06 -9.55
CA ASP A 29 -21.73 -10.51 -9.33
C ASP A 29 -20.25 -10.99 -9.33
N ARG A 30 -19.31 -10.17 -9.83
CA ARG A 30 -17.89 -10.52 -10.03
C ARG A 30 -16.95 -9.73 -9.14
N HIS A 31 -17.25 -8.46 -8.88
CA HIS A 31 -16.32 -7.50 -8.30
C HIS A 31 -16.63 -7.21 -6.82
N THR A 32 -15.62 -7.33 -5.98
CA THR A 32 -15.74 -7.12 -4.53
C THR A 32 -14.62 -6.23 -4.00
N VAL A 33 -14.97 -5.30 -3.10
CA VAL A 33 -14.00 -4.52 -2.33
C VAL A 33 -14.06 -4.91 -0.86
N LEU A 34 -12.92 -5.23 -0.26
CA LEU A 34 -12.80 -5.62 1.15
C LEU A 34 -12.11 -4.53 1.93
N LEU A 35 -12.82 -3.87 2.85
CA LEU A 35 -12.18 -2.96 3.81
C LEU A 35 -11.71 -3.79 5.00
N LEU A 36 -10.40 -3.93 5.13
CA LEU A 36 -9.78 -4.75 6.15
C LEU A 36 -9.80 -4.04 7.51
N ASP A 37 -10.05 -4.80 8.57
CA ASP A 37 -9.79 -4.32 9.93
C ASP A 37 -8.27 -4.31 10.22
N SER A 38 -7.85 -3.76 11.36
CA SER A 38 -6.43 -3.68 11.70
C SER A 38 -5.73 -5.04 11.78
N LEU A 39 -6.44 -6.10 12.19
CA LEU A 39 -5.84 -7.43 12.32
C LEU A 39 -5.56 -8.02 10.94
N GLN A 40 -6.57 -8.02 10.08
CA GLN A 40 -6.45 -8.52 8.70
C GLN A 40 -5.47 -7.68 7.88
N ALA A 41 -5.49 -6.36 8.07
CA ALA A 41 -4.54 -5.46 7.42
C ALA A 41 -3.10 -5.74 7.87
N SER A 42 -2.88 -6.11 9.14
CA SER A 42 -1.53 -6.37 9.66
C SER A 42 -0.91 -7.62 9.03
N GLU A 43 -1.73 -8.62 8.72
CA GLU A 43 -1.34 -9.80 7.98
C GLU A 43 -1.14 -9.51 6.50
N ALA A 44 -2.03 -8.71 5.90
CA ALA A 44 -2.00 -8.41 4.47
C ALA A 44 -0.83 -7.50 4.07
N VAL A 45 -0.52 -6.46 4.84
CA VAL A 45 0.48 -5.43 4.46
C VAL A 45 1.91 -5.96 4.37
N VAL A 46 2.16 -7.12 4.97
CA VAL A 46 3.46 -7.82 4.93
C VAL A 46 3.49 -8.95 3.90
N GLN A 47 2.39 -9.20 3.18
CA GLN A 47 2.37 -10.12 2.03
C GLN A 47 2.99 -9.45 0.82
N ASP A 48 3.72 -10.24 0.03
CA ASP A 48 4.44 -9.77 -1.14
C ASP A 48 4.84 -10.97 -2.00
N THR A 49 3.92 -11.39 -2.84
CA THR A 49 4.04 -12.58 -3.69
C THR A 49 4.13 -12.25 -5.16
N VAL A 50 3.77 -11.02 -5.55
CA VAL A 50 3.70 -10.59 -6.95
C VAL A 50 4.93 -9.79 -7.36
N ASP A 51 5.22 -8.71 -6.63
CA ASP A 51 6.31 -7.80 -6.99
C ASP A 51 7.63 -8.19 -6.31
N HIS A 52 7.61 -8.89 -5.17
CA HIS A 52 8.82 -9.20 -4.40
C HIS A 52 9.53 -7.92 -3.93
N PHE A 53 8.76 -6.91 -3.52
CA PHE A 53 9.24 -5.68 -2.91
C PHE A 53 10.24 -5.91 -1.75
N PHE A 54 9.95 -6.80 -0.82
CA PHE A 54 10.80 -7.04 0.36
C PHE A 54 12.12 -7.73 0.00
N ASP A 55 12.17 -8.44 -1.12
CA ASP A 55 13.43 -9.00 -1.62
C ASP A 55 14.36 -7.88 -2.10
N ARG A 56 13.78 -6.77 -2.58
CA ARG A 56 14.50 -5.66 -3.23
C ARG A 56 14.77 -4.45 -2.33
N ILE A 57 13.92 -4.20 -1.32
CA ILE A 57 14.05 -2.99 -0.49
C ILE A 57 15.42 -2.91 0.17
N GLY A 58 16.08 -1.76 0.02
CA GLY A 58 17.41 -1.49 0.57
C GLY A 58 17.37 -1.18 2.07
N ARG A 59 18.52 -1.34 2.74
CA ARG A 59 18.66 -0.96 4.16
C ARG A 59 18.36 0.52 4.37
N VAL A 60 18.92 1.40 3.54
CA VAL A 60 18.73 2.87 3.66
C VAL A 60 17.25 3.25 3.60
N ASP A 61 16.48 2.60 2.73
CA ASP A 61 15.04 2.83 2.60
C ASP A 61 14.31 2.43 3.89
N MET A 62 14.59 1.23 4.41
CA MET A 62 14.05 0.78 5.70
C MET A 62 14.45 1.70 6.85
N GLU A 63 15.71 2.14 6.92
CA GLU A 63 16.22 3.05 7.97
C GLU A 63 15.47 4.39 7.98
N ILE A 64 15.22 4.96 6.80
CA ILE A 64 14.47 6.21 6.64
C ILE A 64 13.03 6.02 7.13
N GLN A 65 12.35 4.98 6.66
CA GLN A 65 10.95 4.72 7.01
C GLN A 65 10.75 4.35 8.49
N LEU A 66 11.70 3.62 9.08
CA LEU A 66 11.68 3.26 10.51
C LEU A 66 12.15 4.39 11.43
N HIS A 67 12.78 5.43 10.87
CA HIS A 67 13.54 6.43 11.61
C HIS A 67 14.54 5.81 12.60
N ARG A 68 15.25 4.76 12.14
CA ARG A 68 16.13 3.95 12.98
C ARG A 68 17.39 3.56 12.21
N ASP A 69 18.53 3.64 12.88
CA ASP A 69 19.78 3.07 12.40
C ASP A 69 19.71 1.53 12.46
N LEU A 70 19.87 0.87 11.31
CA LEU A 70 19.92 -0.58 11.16
C LEU A 70 21.35 -1.06 10.86
N SER A 71 22.34 -0.18 10.93
CA SER A 71 23.74 -0.55 10.79
C SER A 71 24.15 -1.55 11.88
N GLY A 72 24.68 -2.70 11.45
CA GLY A 72 25.07 -3.80 12.34
C GLY A 72 24.01 -4.89 12.54
N LEU A 73 22.81 -4.74 11.97
CA LEU A 73 21.84 -5.84 11.88
C LEU A 73 22.03 -6.62 10.57
N GLU A 74 21.74 -7.92 10.63
CA GLU A 74 21.63 -8.72 9.41
C GLU A 74 20.39 -8.31 8.62
N ARG A 75 20.38 -8.61 7.31
CA ARG A 75 19.27 -8.21 6.43
C ARG A 75 17.94 -8.79 6.89
N GLU A 76 17.91 -10.05 7.31
CA GLU A 76 16.69 -10.71 7.73
C GLU A 76 16.12 -10.07 9.00
N GLU A 77 16.98 -9.78 9.99
CA GLU A 77 16.58 -9.07 11.21
C GLU A 77 16.03 -7.67 10.90
N SER A 78 16.64 -6.97 9.93
CA SER A 78 16.16 -5.68 9.45
C SER A 78 14.76 -5.78 8.81
N LEU A 79 14.53 -6.81 7.99
CA LEU A 79 13.24 -7.07 7.34
C LEU A 79 12.16 -7.46 8.35
N GLU A 80 12.48 -8.27 9.35
CA GLU A 80 11.54 -8.62 10.43
C GLU A 80 11.08 -7.37 11.18
N LEU A 81 12.01 -6.49 11.56
CA LEU A 81 11.69 -5.22 12.21
C LEU A 81 10.82 -4.33 11.32
N TYR A 82 11.16 -4.23 10.03
CA TYR A 82 10.42 -3.42 9.07
C TYR A 82 9.01 -3.95 8.83
N ARG A 83 8.83 -5.25 8.62
CA ARG A 83 7.52 -5.90 8.49
C ARG A 83 6.67 -5.69 9.75
N ALA A 84 7.26 -5.88 10.93
CA ALA A 84 6.57 -5.64 12.19
C ALA A 84 6.11 -4.19 12.35
N PHE A 85 6.92 -3.23 11.88
CA PHE A 85 6.55 -1.82 11.89
C PHE A 85 5.37 -1.51 10.95
N LEU A 86 5.40 -2.01 9.70
CA LEU A 86 4.28 -1.85 8.77
C LEU A 86 2.99 -2.47 9.35
N ALA A 87 3.08 -3.69 9.87
CA ALA A 87 1.96 -4.40 10.50
C ALA A 87 1.40 -3.67 11.73
N GLN A 88 2.22 -2.92 12.47
CA GLN A 88 1.79 -2.11 13.61
C GLN A 88 1.18 -0.77 13.20
N ASP A 89 1.42 -0.29 11.98
CA ASP A 89 0.95 1.04 11.56
C ASP A 89 -0.47 1.04 10.97
N VAL A 90 -1.01 -0.13 10.62
CA VAL A 90 -2.37 -0.26 10.08
C VAL A 90 -3.45 -0.03 11.14
N ARG A 91 -4.65 0.38 10.69
CA ARG A 91 -5.78 0.78 11.53
C ARG A 91 -7.09 0.26 10.93
N SER A 92 -8.09 0.04 11.77
CA SER A 92 -9.47 -0.21 11.30
C SER A 92 -10.13 1.09 10.84
N PHE A 93 -10.94 1.03 9.79
CA PHE A 93 -11.78 2.13 9.35
C PHE A 93 -12.86 2.45 10.40
N SER A 94 -13.15 3.74 10.61
CA SER A 94 -14.38 4.15 11.31
C SER A 94 -15.60 3.98 10.39
N GLU A 95 -16.82 3.96 10.94
CA GLU A 95 -18.03 3.85 10.11
C GLU A 95 -18.15 4.97 9.06
N LYS A 96 -17.72 6.20 9.40
CA LYS A 96 -17.73 7.35 8.49
C LYS A 96 -16.73 7.13 7.35
N GLU A 97 -15.52 6.71 7.68
CA GLU A 97 -14.46 6.43 6.70
C GLU A 97 -14.82 5.26 5.80
N ALA A 98 -15.40 4.19 6.35
CA ALA A 98 -15.84 3.04 5.58
C ALA A 98 -16.92 3.42 4.57
N LYS A 99 -17.89 4.27 4.95
CA LYS A 99 -18.91 4.80 4.03
C LYS A 99 -18.30 5.68 2.94
N LEU A 100 -17.34 6.54 3.29
CA LEU A 100 -16.62 7.38 2.32
C LEU A 100 -15.86 6.52 1.31
N ALA A 101 -15.03 5.60 1.79
CA ALA A 101 -14.23 4.73 0.93
C ALA A 101 -15.12 3.84 0.05
N ALA A 102 -16.19 3.27 0.61
CA ALA A 102 -17.15 2.46 -0.14
C ALA A 102 -17.83 3.27 -1.26
N GLY A 103 -18.31 4.47 -0.95
CA GLY A 103 -18.95 5.36 -1.93
C GLY A 103 -17.97 5.78 -3.04
N THR A 104 -16.72 6.07 -2.70
CA THR A 104 -15.67 6.36 -3.69
C THR A 104 -15.39 5.15 -4.57
N MET A 105 -15.29 3.94 -4.01
CA MET A 105 -15.03 2.74 -4.79
C MET A 105 -16.21 2.37 -5.71
N GLN A 106 -17.45 2.62 -5.30
CA GLN A 106 -18.61 2.49 -6.19
C GLN A 106 -18.53 3.43 -7.40
N GLN A 107 -18.13 4.69 -7.16
CA GLN A 107 -17.94 5.66 -8.24
C GLN A 107 -16.77 5.27 -9.15
N ALA A 108 -15.63 4.87 -8.58
CA ALA A 108 -14.48 4.42 -9.33
C ALA A 108 -14.81 3.18 -10.18
N PHE A 109 -15.52 2.21 -9.61
CA PHE A 109 -16.03 1.04 -10.34
C PHE A 109 -16.91 1.44 -11.53
N ALA A 110 -17.89 2.33 -11.32
CA ALA A 110 -18.75 2.79 -12.39
C ALA A 110 -17.97 3.46 -13.53
N LEU A 111 -16.96 4.28 -13.20
CA LEU A 111 -16.10 4.95 -14.18
C LEU A 111 -15.22 3.95 -14.95
N CYS A 112 -14.55 3.03 -14.25
CA CYS A 112 -13.75 1.98 -14.88
C CYS A 112 -14.63 1.11 -15.79
N ASN A 113 -15.78 0.67 -15.32
CA ASN A 113 -16.68 -0.22 -16.06
C ASN A 113 -17.30 0.46 -17.29
N ALA A 114 -17.60 1.77 -17.20
CA ALA A 114 -18.07 2.55 -18.34
C ALA A 114 -17.00 2.69 -19.44
N LEU A 115 -15.72 2.71 -19.07
CA LEU A 115 -14.61 2.76 -20.02
C LEU A 115 -14.31 1.37 -20.60
N ASN A 116 -14.11 0.37 -19.75
CA ASN A 116 -13.95 -1.03 -20.11
C ASN A 116 -14.13 -1.92 -18.85
N PRO A 117 -15.05 -2.91 -18.86
CA PRO A 117 -15.34 -3.78 -17.71
C PRO A 117 -14.13 -4.55 -17.18
N GLU A 118 -13.09 -4.74 -17.99
CA GLU A 118 -11.89 -5.48 -17.59
C GLU A 118 -10.89 -4.67 -16.77
N ILE A 119 -11.07 -3.34 -16.66
CA ILE A 119 -10.15 -2.44 -15.94
C ILE A 119 -10.23 -2.65 -14.44
N PHE A 120 -11.42 -2.82 -13.89
CA PHE A 120 -11.58 -2.96 -12.45
C PHE A 120 -11.22 -4.41 -12.04
N PRO A 121 -10.28 -4.63 -11.11
CA PRO A 121 -9.94 -5.98 -10.64
C PRO A 121 -11.11 -6.68 -9.95
N ASP A 122 -11.25 -8.00 -10.13
CA ASP A 122 -12.27 -8.83 -9.47
C ASP A 122 -12.31 -8.62 -7.95
N ARG A 123 -11.16 -8.38 -7.33
CA ARG A 123 -11.05 -8.06 -5.92
C ARG A 123 -10.05 -6.95 -5.66
N ILE A 124 -10.43 -6.01 -4.80
CA ILE A 124 -9.51 -5.02 -4.19
C ILE A 124 -9.65 -5.08 -2.67
N ARG A 125 -8.54 -5.13 -1.95
CA ARG A 125 -8.53 -4.94 -0.49
C ARG A 125 -8.11 -3.50 -0.17
N LEU A 126 -8.80 -2.85 0.76
CA LEU A 126 -8.42 -1.52 1.26
C LEU A 126 -7.83 -1.66 2.66
N ILE A 127 -6.68 -1.04 2.87
CA ILE A 127 -5.98 -0.98 4.15
C ILE A 127 -5.88 0.48 4.57
N LYS A 128 -6.22 0.80 5.81
CA LYS A 128 -5.93 2.10 6.41
C LYS A 128 -4.64 2.04 7.20
N THR A 129 -3.79 3.06 7.07
CA THR A 129 -2.54 3.20 7.81
C THR A 129 -2.49 4.54 8.53
N ALA A 130 -1.74 4.65 9.63
CA ALA A 130 -1.50 5.94 10.28
C ALA A 130 -0.48 6.82 9.51
N GLY A 131 0.22 6.25 8.52
CA GLY A 131 1.07 6.98 7.57
C GLY A 131 2.47 7.26 8.12
N LYS A 132 2.97 6.47 9.08
CA LYS A 132 4.23 6.77 9.77
C LYS A 132 5.50 6.60 8.92
N TYR A 133 5.43 5.82 7.83
CA TYR A 133 6.60 5.49 7.00
C TYR A 133 6.74 6.38 5.77
N TYR A 134 5.69 6.51 4.94
CA TYR A 134 5.73 7.37 3.75
C TYR A 134 5.23 8.81 3.99
N GLY A 135 4.58 9.07 5.12
CA GLY A 135 4.06 10.39 5.47
C GLY A 135 2.59 10.62 5.06
N PRO A 136 2.06 11.82 5.35
CA PRO A 136 0.66 12.17 5.11
C PRO A 136 0.34 12.22 3.62
N GLY A 137 -0.86 11.77 3.25
CA GLY A 137 -1.37 11.82 1.89
C GLY A 137 -0.67 10.90 0.88
N VAL A 138 0.26 10.04 1.32
CA VAL A 138 0.93 9.08 0.44
C VAL A 138 0.19 7.75 0.42
N TYR A 139 -0.41 7.46 -0.72
CA TYR A 139 -1.03 6.18 -1.06
C TYR A 139 0.01 5.26 -1.68
N TYR A 140 -0.27 3.96 -1.64
CA TYR A 140 0.41 3.00 -2.50
C TYR A 140 -0.39 1.71 -2.62
N THR A 141 0.04 0.87 -3.54
CA THR A 141 -0.45 -0.48 -3.78
C THR A 141 0.64 -1.51 -3.61
N ARG A 142 0.23 -2.71 -3.22
CA ARG A 142 1.00 -3.95 -3.34
C ARG A 142 -0.01 -5.09 -3.39
N GLU A 143 0.32 -6.19 -4.06
CA GLU A 143 -0.64 -7.27 -4.32
C GLU A 143 -1.93 -6.70 -4.97
N ASP A 144 -3.11 -7.15 -4.50
CA ASP A 144 -4.44 -6.66 -4.86
C ASP A 144 -5.00 -5.63 -3.84
N TYR A 145 -4.13 -4.91 -3.12
CA TYR A 145 -4.56 -3.94 -2.11
C TYR A 145 -4.08 -2.52 -2.34
N ILE A 146 -4.88 -1.58 -1.86
CA ILE A 146 -4.60 -0.15 -1.82
C ILE A 146 -4.47 0.26 -0.36
N VAL A 147 -3.36 0.91 -0.02
CA VAL A 147 -3.09 1.44 1.31
C VAL A 147 -3.38 2.94 1.33
N ILE A 148 -4.25 3.33 2.25
CA ILE A 148 -4.79 4.68 2.37
C ILE A 148 -4.30 5.27 3.70
N PRO A 149 -3.60 6.42 3.69
CA PRO A 149 -3.20 7.07 4.91
C PRO A 149 -4.42 7.74 5.57
N GLU A 150 -4.50 7.68 6.90
CA GLU A 150 -5.70 8.08 7.64
C GLU A 150 -6.09 9.55 7.45
N ASP A 151 -5.12 10.43 7.21
CA ASP A 151 -5.34 11.85 6.95
C ASP A 151 -6.11 12.09 5.64
N ALA A 152 -5.93 11.22 4.66
CA ALA A 152 -6.63 11.32 3.39
C ALA A 152 -8.11 10.92 3.47
N LEU A 153 -8.51 10.23 4.54
CA LEU A 153 -9.92 9.95 4.88
C LEU A 153 -10.53 11.02 5.79
N ALA A 154 -9.72 11.93 6.32
CA ALA A 154 -10.15 13.04 7.15
C ALA A 154 -10.41 14.34 6.36
N ALA A 155 -9.83 14.47 5.16
CA ALA A 155 -10.00 15.65 4.30
C ALA A 155 -11.37 15.69 3.60
N ASP A 156 -11.98 16.88 3.54
CA ASP A 156 -13.35 17.12 3.01
C ASP A 156 -13.47 17.04 1.46
N GLY A 157 -12.52 16.41 0.76
CA GLY A 157 -12.46 16.36 -0.70
C GLY A 157 -12.75 14.97 -1.27
N GLN A 158 -14.02 14.63 -1.52
CA GLN A 158 -14.38 13.36 -2.15
C GLN A 158 -13.81 13.24 -3.59
N GLU A 159 -13.73 14.35 -4.34
CA GLU A 159 -13.17 14.36 -5.70
C GLU A 159 -11.65 14.10 -5.73
N SER A 160 -10.90 14.61 -4.74
CA SER A 160 -9.47 14.32 -4.63
C SER A 160 -9.23 12.85 -4.29
N LEU A 161 -10.05 12.28 -3.38
CA LEU A 161 -9.97 10.86 -3.04
C LEU A 161 -10.28 9.97 -4.26
N LEU A 162 -11.34 10.28 -5.03
CA LEU A 162 -11.70 9.50 -6.22
C LEU A 162 -10.57 9.47 -7.27
N THR A 163 -9.97 10.63 -7.54
CA THR A 163 -8.87 10.73 -8.52
C THR A 163 -7.69 9.86 -8.11
N VAL A 164 -7.30 9.89 -6.83
CA VAL A 164 -6.22 9.06 -6.32
C VAL A 164 -6.61 7.58 -6.35
N MET A 165 -7.82 7.21 -5.91
CA MET A 165 -8.25 5.80 -5.97
C MET A 165 -8.25 5.24 -7.41
N LEU A 166 -8.61 6.03 -8.42
CA LEU A 166 -8.49 5.62 -9.83
C LEU A 166 -7.03 5.37 -10.24
N HIS A 167 -6.10 6.20 -9.76
CA HIS A 167 -4.66 5.99 -9.95
C HIS A 167 -4.19 4.68 -9.30
N GLU A 168 -4.59 4.43 -8.05
CA GLU A 168 -4.21 3.20 -7.34
C GLU A 168 -4.85 1.95 -7.97
N ILE A 169 -6.10 2.03 -8.45
CA ILE A 169 -6.75 0.94 -9.20
C ILE A 169 -5.94 0.61 -10.46
N PHE A 170 -5.40 1.61 -11.16
CA PHE A 170 -4.55 1.38 -12.32
C PHE A 170 -3.27 0.61 -11.97
N HIS A 171 -2.63 0.89 -10.83
CA HIS A 171 -1.48 0.10 -10.37
C HIS A 171 -1.85 -1.36 -10.13
N VAL A 172 -2.96 -1.63 -9.42
CA VAL A 172 -3.43 -3.00 -9.20
C VAL A 172 -3.75 -3.69 -10.54
N PHE A 173 -4.50 -3.02 -11.42
CA PHE A 173 -4.87 -3.56 -12.74
C PHE A 173 -3.64 -3.91 -13.58
N SER A 174 -2.69 -2.96 -13.71
CA SER A 174 -1.51 -3.12 -14.56
C SER A 174 -0.52 -4.14 -14.00
N ARG A 175 -0.47 -4.32 -12.67
CA ARG A 175 0.33 -5.35 -11.99
C ARG A 175 -0.02 -6.76 -12.46
N TYR A 176 -1.30 -7.10 -12.53
CA TYR A 176 -1.77 -8.42 -12.92
C TYR A 176 -1.98 -8.58 -14.43
N ARG A 177 -1.70 -7.55 -15.23
CA ARG A 177 -1.81 -7.58 -16.70
C ARG A 177 -0.54 -7.02 -17.35
N PRO A 178 0.60 -7.74 -17.28
CA PRO A 178 1.90 -7.23 -17.74
C PRO A 178 1.93 -6.86 -19.23
N GLU A 179 1.22 -7.61 -20.08
CA GLU A 179 1.11 -7.28 -21.51
C GLU A 179 0.35 -5.97 -21.74
N MET A 180 -0.77 -5.78 -21.04
CA MET A 180 -1.53 -4.53 -21.09
C MET A 180 -0.69 -3.35 -20.56
N ARG A 181 0.05 -3.55 -19.45
CA ARG A 181 0.98 -2.53 -18.93
C ARG A 181 1.99 -2.12 -19.99
N ARG A 182 2.59 -3.09 -20.68
CA ARG A 182 3.55 -2.85 -21.78
C ARG A 182 2.92 -2.06 -22.93
N GLU A 183 1.71 -2.42 -23.36
CA GLU A 183 0.99 -1.71 -24.42
C GLU A 183 0.64 -0.27 -24.03
N LEU A 184 0.19 -0.05 -22.79
CA LEU A 184 -0.15 1.28 -22.28
C LEU A 184 1.08 2.18 -22.10
N TYR A 185 2.20 1.62 -21.65
CA TYR A 185 3.46 2.36 -21.52
C TYR A 185 4.00 2.74 -22.92
N ALA A 186 3.91 1.82 -23.89
CA ALA A 186 4.29 2.09 -25.28
C ALA A 186 3.46 3.22 -25.91
N LEU A 187 2.17 3.34 -25.56
CA LEU A 187 1.29 4.42 -26.05
C LEU A 187 1.81 5.81 -25.68
N ILE A 188 2.45 5.95 -24.52
CA ILE A 188 3.05 7.21 -24.04
C ILE A 188 4.57 7.28 -24.28
N GLY A 189 5.11 6.39 -25.12
CA GLY A 189 6.49 6.41 -25.58
C GLY A 189 7.52 5.71 -24.68
N PHE A 190 7.06 4.97 -23.66
CA PHE A 190 7.94 4.16 -22.81
C PHE A 190 8.12 2.74 -23.38
N GLU A 191 9.35 2.25 -23.35
CA GLU A 191 9.74 0.90 -23.74
C GLU A 191 10.50 0.20 -22.60
N PRO A 192 10.40 -1.13 -22.46
CA PRO A 192 11.21 -1.87 -21.50
C PRO A 192 12.70 -1.76 -21.87
N LEU A 193 13.55 -1.60 -20.86
CA LEU A 193 15.00 -1.52 -21.02
C LEU A 193 15.63 -2.86 -20.65
N GLU A 194 16.40 -3.45 -21.57
CA GLU A 194 17.18 -4.63 -21.26
C GLU A 194 18.50 -4.24 -20.58
N GLY A 195 18.82 -4.91 -19.47
CA GLY A 195 20.13 -4.79 -18.84
C GLY A 195 20.42 -3.45 -18.16
N LEU A 196 19.39 -2.73 -17.68
CA LEU A 196 19.60 -1.53 -16.87
C LEU A 196 20.44 -1.87 -15.63
N GLN A 197 21.66 -1.33 -15.58
CA GLN A 197 22.56 -1.48 -14.44
C GLN A 197 22.84 -0.12 -13.83
N LEU A 198 22.30 0.11 -12.63
CA LEU A 198 22.64 1.29 -11.86
C LEU A 198 24.05 1.15 -11.27
N PRO A 199 24.86 2.20 -11.19
CA PRO A 199 26.13 2.15 -10.46
C PRO A 199 25.90 1.76 -8.99
N LYS A 200 26.81 0.97 -8.41
CA LYS A 200 26.70 0.51 -7.00
C LYS A 200 26.38 1.63 -6.00
N PRO A 201 27.02 2.83 -6.06
CA PRO A 201 26.68 3.91 -5.14
C PRO A 201 25.25 4.44 -5.26
N VAL A 202 24.60 4.27 -6.42
CA VAL A 202 23.20 4.63 -6.64
C VAL A 202 22.30 3.52 -6.11
N GLN A 203 22.61 2.25 -6.39
CA GLN A 203 21.86 1.10 -5.87
C GLN A 203 21.76 1.12 -4.34
N GLU A 204 22.88 1.43 -3.66
CA GLU A 204 22.95 1.48 -2.19
C GLU A 204 22.09 2.60 -1.56
N ARG A 205 21.64 3.58 -2.36
CA ARG A 205 20.85 4.74 -1.91
C ARG A 205 19.47 4.81 -2.58
N LEU A 206 19.10 3.77 -3.32
CA LEU A 206 17.82 3.73 -4.01
C LEU A 206 16.68 3.60 -2.99
N LEU A 207 15.68 4.46 -3.13
CA LEU A 207 14.40 4.35 -2.44
C LEU A 207 13.41 3.72 -3.40
N LEU A 208 12.76 2.63 -2.98
CA LEU A 208 11.84 1.91 -3.83
C LEU A 208 10.46 2.55 -3.80
N ASN A 209 9.81 2.55 -4.96
CA ASN A 209 8.39 2.82 -5.06
C ASN A 209 7.63 1.48 -4.94
N PRO A 210 6.78 1.28 -3.92
CA PRO A 210 5.97 0.06 -3.79
C PRO A 210 5.00 -0.16 -4.96
N ASP A 211 4.59 0.88 -5.67
CA ASP A 211 3.71 0.79 -6.85
C ASP A 211 4.41 0.33 -8.12
N GLY A 212 5.74 0.45 -8.17
CA GLY A 212 6.53 0.24 -9.37
C GLY A 212 7.98 -0.06 -9.03
N ILE A 213 8.26 -1.31 -8.68
CA ILE A 213 9.59 -1.77 -8.27
C ILE A 213 10.59 -1.94 -9.42
N ASP A 214 10.09 -1.97 -10.66
CA ASP A 214 10.90 -2.19 -11.85
C ASP A 214 11.27 -0.86 -12.50
N LEU A 215 12.56 -0.53 -12.44
CA LEU A 215 13.12 0.69 -13.03
C LEU A 215 13.46 0.53 -14.51
N ALA A 216 13.33 -0.67 -15.08
CA ALA A 216 13.75 -1.00 -16.43
C ALA A 216 12.75 -0.52 -17.48
N TRP A 217 12.37 0.75 -17.43
CA TRP A 217 11.50 1.43 -18.39
C TRP A 217 12.14 2.76 -18.77
N GLY A 218 12.10 3.10 -20.06
CA GLY A 218 12.67 4.34 -20.54
C GLY A 218 11.96 4.83 -21.79
N MET A 219 12.15 6.10 -22.10
CA MET A 219 11.69 6.69 -23.34
C MET A 219 12.85 7.40 -24.02
N ARG A 220 12.87 7.38 -25.35
CA ARG A 220 13.81 8.20 -26.12
C ARG A 220 13.26 9.60 -26.19
N ILE A 221 13.96 10.54 -25.55
CA ILE A 221 13.70 11.97 -25.77
C ILE A 221 14.48 12.33 -27.03
N ALA A 222 13.80 12.91 -28.02
CA ALA A 222 14.49 13.45 -29.19
C ALA A 222 15.52 14.47 -28.69
N ASP A 223 16.77 14.37 -29.15
CA ASP A 223 17.75 15.41 -28.91
C ASP A 223 17.10 16.73 -29.32
N GLY A 224 16.92 17.63 -28.35
CA GLY A 224 16.55 18.99 -28.67
C GLY A 224 17.55 19.43 -29.73
N ALA A 225 17.06 19.78 -30.92
CA ALA A 225 17.87 20.54 -31.85
C ALA A 225 18.41 21.72 -31.03
N GLY A 226 19.71 21.67 -30.73
CA GLY A 226 20.40 22.78 -30.13
C GLY A 226 20.35 23.92 -31.13
N GLU A 227 19.33 24.77 -31.00
CA GLU A 227 19.32 26.14 -31.48
C GLU A 227 19.45 27.09 -30.29
#